data_AF-A0A501QAN8-F1
#
_entry.id   AF-A0A501QAN8-F1
#
_cell.length_a   1.000
_cell.length_b   1.000
_cell.length_c   1.000
_cell.angle_alpha   90.00
_cell.angle_beta   90.00
_cell.angle_gamma   90.00
#
_symmetry.space_group_name_H-M   'P 1'
#
loop_
_entity.id
_entity.type
_entity.pdbx_description
1 polymer ?
#
loop_
_entity_poly.entity_id
_entity_poly.type
_entity_poly.pdbx_seq_one_letter_code
_entity_poly.pdbx_strand_id
1 'polypeptide(L)'
;MIIHEDNFAYSISLSINEGKSKGSGFRLKYKGYNFIVSAKHVFYDSSNNLYGDLLIATCQSPLDDGKLIFQIHLDEAKIFYSKTSDVCVILLGKNYPVYSESVPLKDDLNQIKRPASLEIEEYIHILEESASHIVSVDIEATRNLNQIRIANEVYLMGYPTSLGLKENKYFDSSKPLMRKGIISGINIKENTFIIDCPSYQGNSGGPVVEQGEDGCFCVIGIVSQYIPYETEWYNSREKIKNTEVANSGFSVCIPFDSITELIESNLDSL
;
A
#
# COMPACT_ATOMS: atom_id res chain seq x y z
N MET A 1 -24.12 -2.30 -10.01
CA MET A 1 -23.00 -3.18 -9.63
C MET A 1 -22.86 -3.12 -8.13
N ILE A 2 -22.88 -4.24 -7.43
CA ILE A 2 -22.59 -4.29 -5.99
C ILE A 2 -21.07 -4.27 -5.86
N ILE A 3 -20.52 -3.34 -5.08
CA ILE A 3 -19.08 -3.28 -4.81
C ILE A 3 -18.87 -3.84 -3.40
N HIS A 4 -18.14 -4.94 -3.29
CA HIS A 4 -17.82 -5.56 -2.01
C HIS A 4 -16.76 -4.76 -1.24
N GLU A 5 -16.95 -4.59 0.06
CA GLU A 5 -16.05 -3.84 0.95
C GLU A 5 -14.63 -4.42 0.98
N ASP A 6 -14.48 -5.73 0.80
CA ASP A 6 -13.18 -6.41 0.72
C ASP A 6 -12.29 -5.91 -0.43
N ASN A 7 -12.86 -5.30 -1.48
CA ASN A 7 -12.09 -4.70 -2.57
C ASN A 7 -11.36 -3.43 -2.13
N PHE A 8 -11.66 -2.90 -0.94
CA PHE A 8 -11.09 -1.67 -0.41
C PHE A 8 -10.50 -1.82 1.01
N ALA A 9 -10.38 -3.04 1.50
CA ALA A 9 -9.81 -3.35 2.81
C ALA A 9 -8.35 -3.84 2.74
N TYR A 10 -7.64 -3.49 1.66
CA TYR A 10 -6.24 -3.92 1.45
C TYR A 10 -5.23 -3.13 2.29
N SER A 11 -5.56 -1.88 2.62
CA SER A 11 -4.59 -0.96 3.22
C SER A 11 -4.29 -1.33 4.67
N ILE A 12 -3.02 -1.51 4.98
CA ILE A 12 -2.52 -1.70 6.35
C ILE A 12 -1.75 -0.45 6.79
N SER A 13 -1.81 -0.15 8.09
CA SER A 13 -1.05 0.94 8.69
C SER A 13 0.32 0.45 9.12
N LEU A 14 1.38 1.19 8.77
CA LEU A 14 2.76 0.84 9.10
C LEU A 14 3.35 1.93 9.99
N SER A 15 3.94 1.54 11.12
CA SER A 15 4.59 2.45 12.05
C SER A 15 5.89 1.84 12.58
N ILE A 16 7.01 2.51 12.33
CA ILE A 16 8.34 2.06 12.77
C ILE A 16 8.76 2.82 14.03
N ASN A 17 9.28 2.09 15.02
CA ASN A 17 9.75 2.60 16.32
C ASN A 17 8.82 3.69 16.88
N GLU A 18 7.57 3.31 17.15
CA GLU A 18 6.54 4.18 17.73
C GLU A 18 6.24 5.45 16.92
N GLY A 19 6.50 5.42 15.61
CA GLY A 19 6.10 6.46 14.67
C GLY A 19 7.22 7.36 14.19
N LYS A 20 8.48 6.96 14.38
CA LYS A 20 9.64 7.59 13.74
C LYS A 20 9.51 7.62 12.21
N SER A 21 8.90 6.58 11.65
CA SER A 21 8.36 6.59 10.30
C SER A 21 6.95 6.02 10.30
N LYS A 22 6.09 6.57 9.45
CA LYS A 22 4.71 6.12 9.26
C LYS A 22 4.37 6.07 7.78
N GLY A 23 3.67 5.02 7.38
CA GLY A 23 3.24 4.80 6.02
C GLY A 23 2.04 3.89 5.95
N SER A 24 1.69 3.55 4.73
CA SER A 24 0.67 2.56 4.40
C SER A 24 1.31 1.41 3.65
N GLY A 25 0.64 0.28 3.61
CA GLY A 25 1.04 -0.87 2.80
C GLY A 25 -0.16 -1.72 2.45
N PHE A 26 0.10 -2.92 1.95
CA PHE A 26 -0.91 -3.96 1.87
C PHE A 26 -0.28 -5.34 1.98
N ARG A 27 -1.10 -6.36 2.25
CA ARG A 27 -0.67 -7.76 2.23
C ARG A 27 -0.86 -8.37 0.85
N LEU A 28 0.15 -9.08 0.34
CA LEU A 28 0.14 -9.75 -0.96
C LEU A 28 0.37 -11.25 -0.78
N LYS A 29 -0.50 -12.07 -1.37
CA LYS A 29 -0.33 -13.51 -1.53
C LYS A 29 0.30 -13.78 -2.90
N TYR A 30 1.47 -14.40 -2.91
CA TYR A 30 2.18 -14.71 -4.15
C TYR A 30 2.95 -16.03 -4.03
N LYS A 31 2.70 -16.98 -4.94
CA LYS A 31 3.38 -18.28 -5.01
C LYS A 31 3.47 -19.04 -3.67
N GLY A 32 2.40 -18.99 -2.86
CA GLY A 32 2.36 -19.68 -1.56
C GLY A 32 3.00 -18.91 -0.40
N TYR A 33 3.47 -17.69 -0.63
CA TYR A 33 3.99 -16.80 0.42
C TYR A 33 3.04 -15.62 0.64
N ASN A 34 3.13 -14.99 1.82
CA ASN A 34 2.46 -13.75 2.15
C ASN A 34 3.50 -12.66 2.43
N PHE A 35 3.31 -11.47 1.88
CA PHE A 35 4.23 -10.35 2.02
C PHE A 35 3.49 -9.10 2.49
N ILE A 36 4.16 -8.23 3.26
CA ILE A 36 3.82 -6.81 3.33
C ILE A 36 4.50 -6.11 2.17
N VAL A 37 3.76 -5.28 1.44
CA VAL A 37 4.27 -4.43 0.36
C VAL A 37 4.05 -2.98 0.74
N SER A 38 5.07 -2.14 0.58
CA SER A 38 4.99 -0.69 0.80
C SER A 38 6.11 0.05 0.05
N ALA A 39 6.16 1.37 0.16
CA ALA A 39 7.22 2.19 -0.42
C ALA A 39 8.53 2.02 0.36
N LYS A 40 9.67 2.06 -0.33
CA LYS A 40 10.98 1.86 0.30
C LYS A 40 11.27 2.94 1.34
N HIS A 41 10.97 4.20 1.03
CA HIS A 41 11.18 5.31 1.95
C HIS A 41 10.28 5.28 3.20
N VAL A 42 9.34 4.33 3.33
CA VAL A 42 8.64 4.09 4.60
C VAL A 42 9.58 3.40 5.59
N PHE A 43 10.48 2.53 5.11
CA PHE A 43 11.39 1.75 5.95
C PHE A 43 12.79 2.36 6.04
N TYR A 44 13.25 3.00 4.98
CA TYR A 44 14.63 3.47 4.83
C TYR A 44 14.72 5.00 4.69
N ASP A 45 15.76 5.58 5.27
CA ASP A 45 16.15 6.96 5.02
C ASP A 45 16.86 7.14 3.65
N SER A 46 17.20 8.38 3.31
CA SER A 46 17.93 8.71 2.07
C SER A 46 19.33 8.10 1.98
N SER A 47 19.89 7.64 3.10
CA SER A 47 21.18 6.97 3.19
C SER A 47 21.06 5.44 3.18
N ASN A 48 19.84 4.92 2.96
CA ASN A 48 19.48 3.49 3.03
C ASN A 48 19.66 2.85 4.41
N ASN A 49 19.56 3.62 5.49
CA ASN A 49 19.47 3.05 6.84
C ASN A 49 18.00 2.84 7.21
N LEU A 50 17.70 1.73 7.88
CA LEU A 50 16.37 1.52 8.44
C LEU A 50 16.05 2.61 9.46
N TYR A 51 14.80 3.09 9.46
CA TYR A 51 14.33 4.03 10.48
C TYR A 51 14.32 3.41 11.87
N GLY A 52 14.24 2.09 11.99
CA GLY A 52 14.20 1.38 13.25
C GLY A 52 14.30 -0.12 13.07
N ASP A 53 14.27 -0.80 14.20
CA ASP A 53 14.34 -2.24 14.39
C ASP A 53 12.97 -2.87 14.62
N LEU A 54 11.93 -2.08 14.93
CA LEU A 54 10.59 -2.58 15.21
C LEU A 54 9.54 -1.94 14.29
N LEU A 55 8.78 -2.78 13.60
CA LEU A 55 7.60 -2.40 12.82
C LEU A 55 6.33 -2.89 13.50
N ILE A 56 5.38 -1.97 13.68
CA ILE A 56 3.99 -2.30 13.99
C ILE A 56 3.17 -2.18 12.69
N ALA A 57 2.59 -3.29 12.27
CA ALA A 57 1.69 -3.37 11.12
C ALA A 57 0.27 -3.70 11.57
N THR A 58 -0.66 -2.77 11.37
CA THR A 58 -2.06 -2.91 11.78
C THR A 58 -2.95 -3.16 10.58
N CYS A 59 -3.63 -4.31 10.58
CA CYS A 59 -4.63 -4.68 9.60
C CYS A 59 -6.03 -4.52 10.22
N GLN A 60 -6.90 -3.73 9.61
CA GLN A 60 -8.28 -3.56 10.04
C GLN A 60 -9.19 -4.58 9.36
N SER A 61 -10.20 -5.07 10.06
CA SER A 61 -11.23 -5.89 9.42
C SER A 61 -12.14 -5.03 8.52
N PRO A 62 -12.55 -5.52 7.34
CA PRO A 62 -13.64 -4.90 6.60
C PRO A 62 -15.00 -5.07 7.27
N LEU A 63 -15.20 -6.15 8.04
CA LEU A 63 -16.53 -6.60 8.46
C LEU A 63 -16.90 -6.16 9.89
N ASP A 64 -15.91 -5.76 10.68
CA ASP A 64 -16.08 -5.35 12.08
C ASP A 64 -15.00 -4.34 12.52
N ASP A 65 -15.02 -3.96 13.80
CA ASP A 65 -14.03 -3.07 14.42
C ASP A 65 -12.78 -3.81 14.95
N GLY A 66 -12.67 -5.11 14.67
CA GLY A 66 -11.53 -5.92 15.05
C GLY A 66 -10.32 -5.67 14.15
N LYS A 67 -9.15 -5.99 14.69
CA LYS A 67 -7.85 -5.76 14.03
C LYS A 67 -6.88 -6.91 14.27
N LEU A 68 -5.92 -7.03 13.36
CA LEU A 68 -4.77 -7.90 13.47
C LEU A 68 -3.51 -7.02 13.51
N ILE A 69 -2.76 -7.10 14.61
CA ILE A 69 -1.55 -6.30 14.82
C ILE A 69 -0.34 -7.22 14.83
N PHE A 70 0.53 -7.03 13.84
CA PHE A 70 1.85 -7.65 13.82
C PHE A 70 2.88 -6.70 14.43
N GLN A 71 3.71 -7.23 15.31
CA GLN A 71 5.00 -6.68 15.69
C GLN A 71 6.08 -7.47 14.94
N ILE A 72 6.89 -6.78 14.14
CA ILE A 72 7.89 -7.37 13.25
C ILE A 72 9.26 -6.81 13.61
N HIS A 73 10.20 -7.69 13.95
CA HIS A 73 11.60 -7.35 14.22
C HIS A 73 12.37 -7.21 12.90
N LEU A 74 12.65 -5.97 12.49
CA LEU A 74 13.20 -5.60 11.18
C LEU A 74 14.68 -5.95 11.00
N ASP A 75 15.42 -6.13 12.09
CA ASP A 75 16.81 -6.58 12.09
C ASP A 75 16.96 -8.06 11.73
N GLU A 76 15.93 -8.86 12.02
CA GLU A 76 15.85 -10.28 11.69
C GLU A 76 15.00 -10.58 10.44
N ALA A 77 14.12 -9.64 10.07
CA ALA A 77 13.15 -9.84 9.00
C ALA A 77 13.81 -10.06 7.63
N LYS A 78 13.18 -10.92 6.81
CA LYS A 78 13.50 -11.05 5.39
C LYS A 78 12.87 -9.88 4.62
N ILE A 79 13.65 -8.80 4.49
CA ILE A 79 13.26 -7.56 3.80
C ILE A 79 13.98 -7.47 2.45
N PHE A 80 13.21 -7.24 1.39
CA PHE A 80 13.74 -7.00 0.05
C PHE A 80 13.28 -5.62 -0.42
N TYR A 81 14.17 -4.86 -1.05
CA TYR A 81 13.82 -3.56 -1.64
C TYR A 81 14.44 -3.39 -3.02
N SER A 82 13.75 -2.62 -3.88
CA SER A 82 14.27 -2.33 -5.21
C SER A 82 15.34 -1.23 -5.15
N LYS A 83 16.36 -1.38 -6.00
CA LYS A 83 17.40 -0.37 -6.20
C LYS A 83 16.99 0.72 -7.19
N THR A 84 16.00 0.44 -8.02
CA THR A 84 15.56 1.31 -9.12
C THR A 84 14.19 1.92 -8.88
N SER A 85 13.35 1.27 -8.08
CA SER A 85 11.99 1.70 -7.77
C SER A 85 11.83 1.89 -6.27
N ASP A 86 10.95 2.80 -5.85
CA ASP A 86 10.64 3.06 -4.45
C ASP A 86 9.67 2.02 -3.87
N VAL A 87 10.11 0.77 -3.78
CA VAL A 87 9.31 -0.36 -3.30
C VAL A 87 10.13 -1.25 -2.36
N CYS A 88 9.47 -1.74 -1.32
CA CYS A 88 10.00 -2.66 -0.33
C CYS A 88 8.94 -3.72 0.01
N VAL A 89 9.39 -4.94 0.20
CA VAL A 89 8.57 -6.07 0.62
C VAL A 89 9.17 -6.77 1.83
N ILE A 90 8.33 -7.20 2.75
CA ILE A 90 8.71 -7.98 3.93
C ILE A 90 7.97 -9.29 3.87
N LEU A 91 8.67 -10.42 3.99
CA LEU A 91 8.03 -11.72 4.08
C LEU A 91 7.27 -11.81 5.42
N LEU A 92 6.00 -12.23 5.37
CA LEU A 92 5.24 -12.59 6.56
C LEU A 92 5.28 -14.07 6.86
N GLY A 93 5.43 -14.90 5.83
CA GLY A 93 5.56 -16.35 5.94
C GLY A 93 4.81 -17.11 4.85
N LYS A 94 4.47 -18.36 5.12
CA LYS A 94 3.86 -19.28 4.15
C LYS A 94 2.34 -19.28 4.28
N ASN A 95 1.68 -19.23 3.14
CA ASN A 95 0.24 -19.14 3.04
C ASN A 95 -0.33 -20.44 2.48
N TYR A 96 -1.16 -21.13 3.26
CA TYR A 96 -1.76 -22.41 2.89
C TYR A 96 -3.26 -22.24 2.64
N PRO A 97 -3.78 -22.67 1.48
CA PRO A 97 -5.22 -22.66 1.23
C PRO A 97 -5.97 -23.48 2.28
N VAL A 98 -7.06 -22.94 2.84
CA VAL A 98 -7.90 -23.67 3.82
C VAL A 98 -8.73 -24.76 3.13
N TYR A 99 -9.03 -24.60 1.84
CA TYR A 99 -9.78 -25.56 1.04
C TYR A 99 -8.93 -26.07 -0.13
N SER A 100 -8.98 -27.39 -0.38
CA SER A 100 -8.18 -28.09 -1.41
C SER A 100 -8.73 -27.96 -2.82
N GLU A 101 -10.03 -27.70 -2.95
CA GLU A 101 -10.66 -27.49 -4.25
C GLU A 101 -10.33 -26.09 -4.74
N SER A 102 -10.00 -25.97 -6.02
CA SER A 102 -9.79 -24.71 -6.71
C SER A 102 -11.09 -23.91 -6.67
N VAL A 103 -11.31 -23.17 -5.58
CA VAL A 103 -12.33 -22.12 -5.55
C VAL A 103 -12.03 -21.27 -6.78
N PRO A 104 -12.97 -21.11 -7.73
CA PRO A 104 -12.69 -20.39 -8.95
C PRO A 104 -12.04 -19.05 -8.64
N LEU A 105 -11.14 -18.62 -9.50
CA LEU A 105 -10.83 -17.19 -9.61
C LEU A 105 -12.16 -16.45 -9.73
N LYS A 106 -12.27 -15.21 -9.28
CA LYS A 106 -13.51 -14.41 -9.38
C LYS A 106 -14.07 -14.36 -10.81
N ASP A 107 -14.74 -15.42 -11.25
CA ASP A 107 -15.69 -15.44 -12.35
C ASP A 107 -17.05 -14.96 -11.80
N ASP A 108 -17.26 -15.15 -10.48
CA ASP A 108 -18.41 -14.65 -9.75
C ASP A 108 -18.00 -13.45 -8.88
N LEU A 109 -18.50 -12.27 -9.26
CA LEU A 109 -18.31 -11.01 -8.55
C LEU A 109 -18.85 -11.05 -7.10
N ASN A 110 -19.62 -12.08 -6.73
CA ASN A 110 -20.29 -12.21 -5.43
C ASN A 110 -19.60 -13.17 -4.43
N GLN A 111 -18.48 -13.82 -4.79
CA GLN A 111 -17.80 -14.76 -3.89
C GLN A 111 -16.68 -14.12 -3.07
N ILE A 112 -16.58 -14.56 -1.81
CA ILE A 112 -15.56 -14.16 -0.82
C ILE A 112 -14.18 -14.66 -1.28
N LYS A 113 -13.13 -13.89 -0.99
CA LYS A 113 -11.73 -14.25 -1.30
C LYS A 113 -11.33 -15.60 -0.68
N ARG A 114 -10.40 -16.29 -1.35
CA ARG A 114 -9.92 -17.62 -0.93
C ARG A 114 -9.33 -17.58 0.49
N PRO A 115 -9.98 -18.21 1.48
CA PRO A 115 -9.43 -18.25 2.83
C PRO A 115 -8.15 -19.07 2.83
N ALA A 116 -7.17 -18.57 3.58
CA ALA A 116 -5.87 -19.19 3.69
C ALA A 116 -5.34 -18.99 5.12
N SER A 117 -4.65 -20.00 5.65
CA SER A 117 -3.91 -19.89 6.90
C SER A 117 -2.51 -19.34 6.62
N LEU A 118 -2.00 -18.51 7.53
CA LEU A 118 -0.66 -17.97 7.47
C LEU A 118 0.20 -18.63 8.55
N GLU A 119 1.21 -19.38 8.14
CA GLU A 119 2.33 -19.77 8.99
C GLU A 119 3.31 -18.60 9.01
N ILE A 120 3.36 -17.87 10.11
CA ILE A 120 4.18 -16.67 10.27
C ILE A 120 5.66 -17.00 10.48
N GLU A 121 6.55 -16.12 10.03
CA GLU A 121 7.99 -16.22 10.31
C GLU A 121 8.30 -15.92 11.79
N GLU A 122 9.44 -16.42 12.29
CA GLU A 122 9.80 -16.35 13.72
C GLU A 122 9.99 -14.93 14.26
N TYR A 123 10.39 -13.98 13.42
CA TYR A 123 10.58 -12.56 13.76
C TYR A 123 9.26 -11.76 13.87
N ILE A 124 8.11 -12.45 13.84
CA ILE A 124 6.77 -11.86 13.85
C ILE A 124 6.02 -12.30 15.10
N HIS A 125 5.50 -11.33 15.84
CA HIS A 125 4.64 -11.54 16.98
C HIS A 125 3.26 -10.93 16.73
N ILE A 126 2.20 -11.70 17.02
CA ILE A 126 0.83 -11.20 16.97
C ILE A 126 0.53 -10.54 18.33
N LEU A 127 0.37 -9.21 18.32
CA LEU A 127 0.02 -8.45 19.53
C LEU A 127 -1.49 -8.47 19.79
N GLU A 128 -2.28 -8.51 18.72
CA GLU A 128 -3.73 -8.54 18.79
C GLU A 128 -4.30 -9.30 17.59
N GLU A 129 -5.29 -10.17 17.84
CA GLU A 129 -6.04 -10.90 16.84
C GLU A 129 -7.52 -10.87 17.23
N SER A 130 -8.16 -9.72 16.99
CA SER A 130 -9.57 -9.48 17.28
C SER A 130 -10.44 -9.39 16.02
N ALA A 131 -9.82 -9.23 14.84
CA ALA A 131 -10.51 -9.19 13.55
C ALA A 131 -11.15 -10.54 13.21
N SER A 132 -12.43 -10.55 12.83
CA SER A 132 -13.06 -11.75 12.27
C SER A 132 -12.54 -12.09 10.87
N HIS A 133 -12.11 -11.07 10.12
CA HIS A 133 -11.65 -11.22 8.74
C HIS A 133 -10.53 -10.24 8.42
N ILE A 134 -9.46 -10.72 7.77
CA ILE A 134 -8.38 -9.88 7.26
C ILE A 134 -8.17 -10.19 5.78
N VAL A 135 -8.07 -9.14 4.98
CA VAL A 135 -7.92 -9.22 3.54
C VAL A 135 -6.44 -9.20 3.16
N SER A 136 -6.09 -10.03 2.18
CA SER A 136 -4.84 -9.89 1.41
C SER A 136 -5.18 -9.83 -0.07
N VAL A 137 -4.31 -9.17 -0.83
CA VAL A 137 -4.36 -9.14 -2.30
C VAL A 137 -3.90 -10.51 -2.80
N ASP A 138 -4.71 -11.16 -3.62
CA ASP A 138 -4.28 -12.30 -4.42
C ASP A 138 -3.67 -11.77 -5.72
N ILE A 139 -2.66 -12.45 -6.25
CA ILE A 139 -1.95 -12.03 -7.47
C ILE A 139 -2.89 -11.82 -8.66
N GLU A 140 -3.96 -12.60 -8.75
CA GLU A 140 -4.91 -12.51 -9.85
C GLU A 140 -5.83 -11.28 -9.73
N ALA A 141 -5.86 -10.63 -8.55
CA ALA A 141 -6.52 -9.34 -8.33
C ALA A 141 -5.55 -8.16 -8.54
N THR A 142 -4.61 -8.29 -9.48
CA THR A 142 -3.59 -7.28 -9.79
C THR A 142 -3.45 -7.06 -11.28
N ARG A 143 -2.85 -5.93 -11.67
CA ARG A 143 -2.54 -5.61 -13.06
C ARG A 143 -1.21 -4.87 -13.16
N ASN A 144 -0.45 -5.22 -14.19
CA ASN A 144 0.83 -4.60 -14.51
C ASN A 144 0.64 -3.29 -15.29
N LEU A 145 1.70 -2.49 -15.39
CA LEU A 145 1.68 -1.17 -16.07
C LEU A 145 1.16 -1.24 -17.52
N ASN A 146 1.39 -2.33 -18.25
CA ASN A 146 0.93 -2.48 -19.63
C ASN A 146 -0.58 -2.80 -19.77
N GLN A 147 -1.24 -3.18 -18.67
CA GLN A 147 -2.66 -3.53 -18.63
C GLN A 147 -3.55 -2.36 -18.20
N ILE A 148 -2.99 -1.33 -17.58
CA ILE A 148 -3.77 -0.15 -17.13
C ILE A 148 -3.97 0.85 -18.28
N ARG A 149 -4.99 1.71 -18.16
CA ARG A 149 -5.31 2.73 -19.17
C ARG A 149 -5.50 4.11 -18.52
N ILE A 150 -5.05 5.14 -19.23
CA ILE A 150 -5.33 6.54 -18.85
C ILE A 150 -6.85 6.74 -18.81
N ALA A 151 -7.31 7.54 -17.86
CA ALA A 151 -8.71 7.84 -17.55
C ALA A 151 -9.52 6.72 -16.86
N ASN A 152 -8.94 5.53 -16.62
CA ASN A 152 -9.60 4.54 -15.78
C ASN A 152 -9.69 5.03 -14.34
N GLU A 153 -10.80 4.71 -13.67
CA GLU A 153 -11.06 5.10 -12.30
C GLU A 153 -10.13 4.36 -11.34
N VAL A 154 -9.61 5.09 -10.35
CA VAL A 154 -8.73 4.54 -9.32
C VAL A 154 -9.19 4.94 -7.93
N TYR A 155 -8.82 4.10 -6.97
CA TYR A 155 -9.05 4.28 -5.56
C TYR A 155 -7.71 4.20 -4.83
N LEU A 156 -7.31 5.29 -4.20
CA LEU A 156 -6.17 5.36 -3.30
C LEU A 156 -6.65 5.11 -1.87
N MET A 157 -6.04 4.14 -1.19
CA MET A 157 -6.27 3.86 0.22
C MET A 157 -4.98 4.08 1.02
N GLY A 158 -5.10 4.69 2.20
CA GLY A 158 -3.97 4.89 3.08
C GLY A 158 -4.34 5.49 4.43
N TYR A 159 -3.34 5.65 5.28
CA TYR A 159 -3.45 6.22 6.63
C TYR A 159 -2.74 7.58 6.67
N PRO A 160 -3.39 8.67 6.22
CA PRO A 160 -2.76 9.98 6.25
C PRO A 160 -2.57 10.44 7.70
N THR A 161 -1.31 10.64 8.09
CA THR A 161 -0.91 10.96 9.47
C THR A 161 -0.81 12.46 9.72
N SER A 162 -0.75 13.27 8.65
CA SER A 162 -0.65 14.73 8.71
C SER A 162 -1.99 15.45 8.85
N LEU A 163 -3.11 14.74 9.04
CA LEU A 163 -4.39 15.38 9.30
C LEU A 163 -4.37 16.00 10.69
N GLY A 164 -4.52 17.34 10.77
CA GLY A 164 -4.41 18.14 12.00
C GLY A 164 -5.50 17.91 13.05
N LEU A 165 -6.27 16.82 12.94
CA LEU A 165 -7.44 16.51 13.76
C LEU A 165 -7.35 15.04 14.21
N LYS A 166 -6.29 14.71 14.97
CA LYS A 166 -5.98 13.32 15.39
C LYS A 166 -7.05 12.69 16.28
N GLU A 167 -7.87 13.51 16.94
CA GLU A 167 -9.05 13.10 17.68
C GLU A 167 -10.23 13.94 17.19
N ASN A 168 -11.03 13.38 16.29
CA ASN A 168 -12.21 14.05 15.78
C ASN A 168 -13.37 13.08 15.69
N LYS A 169 -14.53 13.49 16.18
CA LYS A 169 -15.79 12.74 16.07
C LYS A 169 -16.18 12.39 14.62
N TYR A 170 -15.59 13.05 13.62
CA TYR A 170 -15.94 12.86 12.21
C TYR A 170 -15.20 11.73 11.50
N PHE A 171 -14.04 11.30 11.99
CA PHE A 171 -13.31 10.19 11.38
C PHE A 171 -12.45 9.44 12.38
N ASP A 172 -12.35 8.13 12.16
CA ASP A 172 -11.50 7.23 12.94
C ASP A 172 -10.10 7.16 12.29
N SER A 173 -9.09 7.65 13.01
CA SER A 173 -7.70 7.65 12.53
C SER A 173 -7.06 6.25 12.51
N SER A 174 -7.73 5.26 13.11
CA SER A 174 -7.31 3.85 13.06
C SER A 174 -7.80 3.12 11.81
N LYS A 175 -8.65 3.75 10.99
CA LYS A 175 -9.18 3.21 9.73
C LYS A 175 -8.57 3.93 8.52
N PRO A 176 -8.39 3.24 7.39
CA PRO A 176 -7.83 3.86 6.19
C PRO A 176 -8.82 4.86 5.61
N LEU A 177 -8.30 5.95 5.04
CA LEU A 177 -9.07 6.88 4.25
C LEU A 177 -8.94 6.55 2.77
N MET A 178 -10.03 6.77 2.05
CA MET A 178 -10.15 6.48 0.62
C MET A 178 -10.28 7.77 -0.18
N ARG A 179 -9.66 7.79 -1.36
CA ARG A 179 -9.84 8.83 -2.38
C ARG A 179 -10.08 8.17 -3.73
N LYS A 180 -10.99 8.75 -4.50
CA LYS A 180 -11.25 8.35 -5.89
C LYS A 180 -10.64 9.36 -6.85
N GLY A 181 -10.11 8.87 -7.95
CA GLY A 181 -9.53 9.65 -9.04
C GLY A 181 -9.49 8.82 -10.33
N ILE A 182 -8.58 9.18 -11.23
CA ILE A 182 -8.27 8.49 -12.46
C ILE A 182 -6.76 8.29 -12.63
N ILE A 183 -6.37 7.41 -13.54
CA ILE A 183 -5.00 7.38 -14.08
C ILE A 183 -4.82 8.59 -15.00
N SER A 184 -3.99 9.53 -14.60
CA SER A 184 -3.74 10.80 -15.29
C SER A 184 -2.60 10.73 -16.30
N GLY A 185 -1.68 9.78 -16.14
CA GLY A 185 -0.56 9.62 -17.05
C GLY A 185 0.23 8.35 -16.80
N ILE A 186 0.93 7.88 -17.83
CA ILE A 186 1.79 6.68 -17.77
C ILE A 186 3.16 7.09 -18.30
N ASN A 187 4.21 6.81 -17.53
CA ASN A 187 5.60 7.03 -17.90
C ASN A 187 6.33 5.70 -18.00
N ILE A 188 6.32 5.13 -19.21
CA ILE A 188 6.94 3.83 -19.51
C ILE A 188 8.46 3.86 -19.27
N LYS A 189 9.11 5.00 -19.57
CA LYS A 189 10.57 5.11 -19.47
C LYS A 189 11.05 4.97 -18.04
N GLU A 190 10.36 5.61 -17.11
CA GLU A 190 10.70 5.59 -15.68
C GLU A 190 9.92 4.51 -14.92
N ASN A 191 9.17 3.64 -15.62
CA ASN A 191 8.30 2.63 -15.06
C ASN A 191 7.38 3.15 -13.93
N THR A 192 6.65 4.23 -14.20
CA THR A 192 5.74 4.88 -13.23
C THR A 192 4.43 5.28 -13.88
N PHE A 193 3.41 5.53 -13.07
CA PHE A 193 2.16 6.14 -13.50
C PHE A 193 1.70 7.22 -12.52
N ILE A 194 0.81 8.09 -12.97
CA ILE A 194 0.32 9.24 -12.24
C ILE A 194 -1.18 9.10 -12.04
N ILE A 195 -1.66 9.42 -10.84
CA ILE A 195 -3.08 9.53 -10.51
C ILE A 195 -3.42 10.95 -10.07
N ASP A 196 -4.65 11.42 -10.27
CA ASP A 196 -5.16 12.73 -9.76
C ASP A 196 -5.74 12.64 -8.33
N CYS A 197 -5.17 11.76 -7.51
CA CYS A 197 -5.48 11.71 -6.09
C CYS A 197 -4.38 12.42 -5.30
N PRO A 198 -4.66 13.47 -4.51
CA PRO A 198 -3.65 14.06 -3.65
C PRO A 198 -3.21 13.07 -2.55
N SER A 199 -1.92 12.74 -2.52
CA SER A 199 -1.30 11.98 -1.42
C SER A 199 -0.71 12.87 -0.34
N TYR A 200 -0.93 12.50 0.92
CA TYR A 200 -0.37 13.18 2.08
C TYR A 200 0.58 12.26 2.85
N GLN A 201 1.32 12.81 3.81
CA GLN A 201 2.21 12.02 4.66
C GLN A 201 1.45 10.87 5.31
N GLY A 202 2.00 9.65 5.24
CA GLY A 202 1.36 8.42 5.69
C GLY A 202 0.64 7.63 4.59
N ASN A 203 0.30 8.24 3.44
CA ASN A 203 -0.26 7.50 2.31
C ASN A 203 0.80 6.66 1.57
N SER A 204 2.08 7.04 1.66
CA SER A 204 3.18 6.34 1.00
C SER A 204 3.14 4.83 1.22
N GLY A 205 3.23 4.05 0.14
CA GLY A 205 3.11 2.61 0.12
C GLY A 205 1.67 2.08 0.11
N GLY A 206 0.66 2.96 0.24
CA GLY A 206 -0.75 2.59 0.17
C GLY A 206 -1.13 2.04 -1.21
N PRO A 207 -2.01 1.02 -1.27
CA PRO A 207 -2.41 0.41 -2.52
C PRO A 207 -3.23 1.37 -3.38
N VAL A 208 -2.99 1.31 -4.69
CA VAL A 208 -3.83 1.94 -5.71
C VAL A 208 -4.62 0.85 -6.41
N VAL A 209 -5.95 0.93 -6.34
CA VAL A 209 -6.87 -0.03 -6.96
C VAL A 209 -7.53 0.61 -8.17
N GLU A 210 -7.40 0.00 -9.34
CA GLU A 210 -8.10 0.36 -10.55
C GLU A 210 -9.44 -0.35 -10.63
N GLN A 211 -10.49 0.35 -11.04
CA GLN A 211 -11.70 -0.25 -11.58
C GLN A 211 -11.53 -0.41 -13.09
N GLY A 212 -11.33 -1.65 -13.53
CA GLY A 212 -11.17 -1.98 -14.95
C GLY A 212 -12.42 -1.83 -15.79
N GLU A 213 -12.22 -1.79 -17.10
CA GLU A 213 -13.31 -1.84 -18.10
C GLU A 213 -14.13 -3.14 -18.01
N ASP A 214 -13.53 -4.22 -17.52
CA ASP A 214 -14.16 -5.50 -17.21
C ASP A 214 -14.98 -5.49 -15.90
N GLY A 215 -15.01 -4.37 -15.18
CA GLY A 215 -15.68 -4.22 -13.88
C GLY A 215 -14.88 -4.79 -12.70
N CYS A 216 -13.68 -5.33 -12.93
CA CYS A 216 -12.83 -5.89 -11.87
C CYS A 216 -12.09 -4.78 -11.11
N PHE A 217 -11.92 -4.98 -9.81
CA PHE A 217 -11.10 -4.13 -8.96
C PHE A 217 -9.73 -4.78 -8.76
N CYS A 218 -8.68 -4.20 -9.33
CA CYS A 218 -7.33 -4.75 -9.33
C CYS A 218 -6.35 -3.77 -8.68
N VAL A 219 -5.44 -4.28 -7.83
CA VAL A 219 -4.31 -3.47 -7.36
C VAL A 219 -3.33 -3.28 -8.52
N ILE A 220 -3.03 -2.03 -8.85
CA ILE A 220 -2.15 -1.66 -9.96
C ILE A 220 -0.78 -1.14 -9.51
N GLY A 221 -0.59 -0.95 -8.21
CA GLY A 221 0.66 -0.46 -7.65
C GLY A 221 0.51 0.17 -6.27
N ILE A 222 1.52 0.94 -5.88
CA ILE A 222 1.56 1.73 -4.64
C ILE A 222 1.76 3.20 -4.94
N VAL A 223 1.23 4.08 -4.10
CA VAL A 223 1.60 5.49 -4.14
C VAL A 223 2.98 5.70 -3.50
N SER A 224 3.86 6.44 -4.17
CA SER A 224 5.19 6.79 -3.65
C SER A 224 5.20 8.21 -3.12
N GLN A 225 4.84 9.19 -3.96
CA GLN A 225 4.95 10.61 -3.60
C GLN A 225 3.91 11.47 -4.31
N TYR A 226 3.71 12.70 -3.83
CA TYR A 226 2.93 13.71 -4.56
C TYR A 226 3.80 14.48 -5.54
N ILE A 227 3.20 15.04 -6.58
CA ILE A 227 3.85 16.00 -7.47
C ILE A 227 3.69 17.40 -6.85
N PRO A 228 4.77 18.12 -6.51
CA PRO A 228 4.68 19.43 -5.91
C PRO A 228 4.21 20.50 -6.90
N TYR A 229 3.46 21.48 -6.39
CA TYR A 229 3.19 22.74 -7.05
C TYR A 229 3.88 23.85 -6.26
N GLU A 230 4.80 24.58 -6.92
CA GLU A 230 5.61 25.61 -6.29
C GLU A 230 5.07 27.00 -6.63
N THR A 231 4.87 27.83 -5.59
CA THR A 231 4.49 29.24 -5.73
C THR A 231 5.61 30.11 -5.19
N GLU A 232 6.14 31.00 -6.03
CA GLU A 232 7.18 31.95 -5.62
C GLU A 232 6.57 33.32 -5.33
N TRP A 233 6.72 33.77 -4.09
CA TRP A 233 6.38 35.12 -3.67
C TRP A 233 7.65 35.97 -3.65
N TYR A 234 7.61 37.11 -4.33
CA TYR A 234 8.69 38.08 -4.28
C TYR A 234 8.22 39.39 -3.65
N ASN A 235 8.82 39.76 -2.51
CA ASN A 235 8.63 41.06 -1.91
C ASN A 235 9.69 42.02 -2.46
N SER A 236 9.28 42.91 -3.37
CA SER A 236 10.17 43.87 -4.03
C SER A 236 10.76 44.93 -3.08
N ARG A 237 10.09 45.22 -1.97
CA ARG A 237 10.54 46.19 -0.96
C ARG A 237 11.67 45.61 -0.10
N GLU A 238 11.47 44.41 0.42
CA GLU A 238 12.42 43.74 1.31
C GLU A 238 13.45 42.88 0.54
N LYS A 239 13.29 42.74 -0.79
CA LYS A 239 14.06 41.84 -1.66
C LYS A 239 14.08 40.39 -1.19
N ILE A 240 13.00 39.96 -0.52
CA ILE A 240 12.84 38.59 -0.02
C ILE A 240 12.07 37.77 -1.04
N LYS A 241 12.57 36.57 -1.30
CA LYS A 241 11.90 35.53 -2.08
C LYS A 241 11.45 34.42 -1.14
N ASN A 242 10.18 34.04 -1.20
CA ASN A 242 9.63 32.89 -0.47
C ASN A 242 9.07 31.89 -1.47
N THR A 243 9.37 30.61 -1.32
CA THR A 243 8.83 29.54 -2.15
C THR A 243 7.93 28.66 -1.29
N GLU A 244 6.66 28.61 -1.65
CA GLU A 244 5.68 27.73 -1.02
C GLU A 244 5.49 26.49 -1.89
N VAL A 245 5.58 25.31 -1.27
CA VAL A 245 5.40 24.02 -1.94
C VAL A 245 4.08 23.42 -1.45
N ALA A 246 3.17 23.15 -2.37
CA ALA A 246 1.87 22.53 -2.10
C ALA A 246 1.70 21.24 -2.90
N ASN A 247 0.72 20.42 -2.53
CA ASN A 247 0.34 19.26 -3.33
C ASN A 247 -0.45 19.73 -4.57
N SER A 248 0.00 19.34 -5.77
CA SER A 248 -0.64 19.72 -7.04
C SER A 248 -1.99 19.05 -7.32
N GLY A 249 -2.36 18.04 -6.52
CA GLY A 249 -3.48 17.13 -6.80
C GLY A 249 -3.04 15.83 -7.47
N PHE A 250 -1.80 15.75 -7.98
CA PHE A 250 -1.28 14.55 -8.61
C PHE A 250 -0.31 13.78 -7.72
N SER A 251 -0.30 12.47 -7.87
CA SER A 251 0.62 11.56 -7.18
C SER A 251 1.28 10.58 -8.14
N VAL A 252 2.57 10.33 -7.88
CA VAL A 252 3.39 9.34 -8.58
C VAL A 252 3.23 7.99 -7.90
N CYS A 253 2.99 6.96 -8.72
CA CYS A 253 2.79 5.60 -8.27
C CYS A 253 3.82 4.67 -8.91
N ILE A 254 4.26 3.69 -8.12
CA ILE A 254 5.11 2.57 -8.57
C ILE A 254 4.19 1.43 -8.99
N PRO A 255 4.33 0.89 -10.21
CA PRO A 255 3.42 -0.10 -10.74
C PRO A 255 3.67 -1.49 -10.17
N PHE A 256 2.68 -2.36 -10.31
CA PHE A 256 2.68 -3.68 -9.70
C PHE A 256 3.79 -4.61 -10.20
N ASP A 257 4.21 -4.46 -11.46
CA ASP A 257 5.33 -5.20 -12.05
C ASP A 257 6.62 -5.03 -11.22
N SER A 258 6.93 -3.82 -10.75
CA SER A 258 8.09 -3.58 -9.87
C SER A 258 8.02 -4.38 -8.56
N ILE A 259 6.83 -4.66 -8.04
CA ILE A 259 6.63 -5.49 -6.84
C ILE A 259 6.90 -6.96 -7.19
N THR A 260 6.33 -7.45 -8.28
CA THR A 260 6.52 -8.85 -8.70
C THR A 260 7.96 -9.15 -9.07
N GLU A 261 8.64 -8.27 -9.82
CA GLU A 261 10.05 -8.42 -10.18
C GLU A 261 10.95 -8.48 -8.93
N LEU A 262 10.65 -7.67 -7.91
CA LEU A 262 11.36 -7.70 -6.64
C LEU A 262 11.18 -9.03 -5.91
N ILE A 263 9.97 -9.59 -5.90
CA ILE A 263 9.71 -10.90 -5.27
C ILE A 263 10.36 -12.03 -6.07
N GLU A 264 10.21 -12.04 -7.41
CA GLU A 264 10.78 -13.05 -8.31
C GLU A 264 12.31 -13.12 -8.22
N SER A 265 12.98 -11.97 -8.15
CA SER A 265 14.44 -11.93 -8.03
C SER A 265 14.98 -12.45 -6.70
N ASN A 266 14.12 -12.67 -5.70
CA ASN A 266 14.49 -13.14 -4.36
C ASN A 266 13.82 -14.46 -3.98
N LEU A 267 13.04 -15.08 -4.86
CA LEU A 267 12.24 -16.27 -4.54
C LEU A 267 13.10 -17.48 -4.14
N ASP A 268 14.27 -17.65 -4.74
CA ASP A 268 15.21 -18.73 -4.41
C ASP A 268 15.82 -18.59 -3.00
N SER A 269 15.65 -17.43 -2.35
CA SER A 269 16.14 -17.17 -0.99
C SER A 269 15.10 -17.40 0.11
N LEU A 270 13.85 -17.76 -0.25
CA LEU A 270 12.70 -17.87 0.65
C LEU A 270 12.46 -19.27 1.20
#